data_AF-A0A9D9EC27-F1
#
_entry.id   AF-A0A9D9EC27-F1
#
_cell.length_a   1.000
_cell.length_b   1.000
_cell.length_c   1.000
_cell.angle_alpha   90.00
_cell.angle_beta   90.00
_cell.angle_gamma   90.00
#
_symmetry.space_group_name_H-M   'P 1'
#
loop_
_entity.id
_entity.type
_entity.pdbx_description
1 polymer ?
#
loop_
_entity_poly.entity_id
_entity_poly.type
_entity_poly.pdbx_seq_one_letter_code
_entity_poly.pdbx_strand_id
1 'polypeptide(L)'
;MVEKLEYKVAHFERLSLASTTLQGGDYDALVRERISACIDTEAPITRSLLLKRVVNSFGLFKVGWRLDNYFKAILEDFSGQLEDECGVAVYHSPCENRHSFRPNTKDIRFSHQIPPSEAANVIVAILEASSRRMRRKDIYNFFLGQLGYSKTGNDLAELFTRALTYALDQGMVCKSKAGTFHL
;
A
#
# COMPACT_ATOMS: atom_id res chain seq x y z
N MET A 1 3.11 -1.67 -20.31
CA MET A 1 2.56 -0.37 -19.94
C MET A 1 1.87 -0.54 -18.61
N VAL A 2 2.25 0.27 -17.63
CA VAL A 2 1.65 0.24 -16.30
C VAL A 2 0.20 0.69 -16.35
N GLU A 3 -0.69 -0.08 -15.73
CA GLU A 3 -2.12 0.23 -15.73
C GLU A 3 -2.52 1.14 -14.56
N LYS A 4 -3.43 2.07 -14.84
CA LYS A 4 -4.05 2.93 -13.82
C LYS A 4 -5.42 2.35 -13.48
N LEU A 5 -5.55 1.84 -12.26
CA LEU A 5 -6.78 1.20 -11.78
C LEU A 5 -7.57 2.12 -10.85
N GLU A 6 -8.89 1.88 -10.79
CA GLU A 6 -9.73 2.47 -9.74
C GLU A 6 -9.47 1.75 -8.41
N TYR A 7 -9.27 2.52 -7.34
CA TYR A 7 -9.15 1.97 -6.01
C TYR A 7 -10.52 1.47 -5.52
N LYS A 8 -10.58 0.20 -5.11
CA LYS A 8 -11.76 -0.42 -4.52
C LYS A 8 -11.48 -0.70 -3.05
N VAL A 9 -12.47 -0.43 -2.20
CA VAL A 9 -12.38 -0.64 -0.75
C VAL A 9 -13.16 -1.90 -0.39
N ALA A 10 -12.62 -2.72 0.52
CA ALA A 10 -13.37 -3.81 1.10
C ALA A 10 -14.48 -3.26 2.01
N HIS A 11 -15.72 -3.59 1.69
CA HIS A 11 -16.89 -3.16 2.45
C HIS A 11 -17.38 -4.29 3.36
N PHE A 12 -17.63 -3.95 4.63
CA PHE A 12 -18.13 -4.89 5.62
C PHE A 12 -19.34 -4.31 6.33
N GLU A 13 -20.30 -5.17 6.70
CA GLU A 13 -21.29 -4.80 7.69
C GLU A 13 -20.59 -4.52 9.03
N ARG A 14 -20.82 -3.32 9.56
CA ARG A 14 -20.15 -2.88 10.79
C ARG A 14 -20.74 -3.62 11.98
N LEU A 15 -19.90 -4.38 12.67
CA LEU A 15 -20.25 -5.00 13.94
C LEU A 15 -19.64 -4.19 15.08
N SER A 16 -20.42 -3.60 15.98
CA SER A 16 -19.85 -2.76 17.05
C SER A 16 -19.42 -3.61 18.25
N LEU A 17 -18.14 -3.93 18.35
CA LEU A 17 -17.59 -4.73 19.45
C LEU A 17 -16.71 -3.89 20.39
N ALA A 18 -16.65 -4.31 21.66
CA ALA A 18 -15.58 -3.85 22.54
C ALA A 18 -14.26 -4.52 22.15
N SER A 19 -13.14 -3.80 22.31
CA SER A 19 -11.81 -4.35 21.95
C SER A 19 -11.46 -5.60 22.75
N THR A 20 -11.90 -5.70 23.99
CA THR A 20 -11.71 -6.87 24.86
C THR A 20 -12.47 -8.09 24.37
N THR A 21 -13.67 -7.89 23.80
CA THR A 21 -14.47 -8.96 23.21
C THR A 21 -13.79 -9.53 21.96
N LEU A 22 -13.24 -8.66 21.09
CA LEU A 22 -12.51 -9.11 19.91
C LEU A 22 -11.26 -9.93 20.30
N GLN A 23 -10.54 -9.50 21.33
CA GLN A 23 -9.37 -10.20 21.87
C GLN A 23 -9.71 -11.53 22.55
N GLY A 24 -10.98 -11.79 22.86
CA GLY A 24 -11.43 -13.02 23.51
C GLY A 24 -11.35 -14.26 22.63
N GLY A 25 -11.17 -14.11 21.32
CA GLY A 25 -11.02 -15.22 20.37
C GLY A 25 -12.31 -15.64 19.67
N ASP A 26 -13.47 -15.31 20.25
CA ASP A 26 -14.80 -15.74 19.73
C ASP A 26 -15.08 -15.28 18.29
N TYR A 27 -14.38 -14.23 17.83
CA TYR A 27 -14.55 -13.63 16.51
C TYR A 27 -13.38 -13.90 15.57
N ASP A 28 -12.43 -14.76 15.94
CA ASP A 28 -11.20 -14.98 15.17
C ASP A 28 -11.46 -15.47 13.74
N ALA A 29 -12.46 -16.33 13.54
CA ALA A 29 -12.86 -16.79 12.22
C ALA A 29 -13.35 -15.62 11.35
N LEU A 30 -14.19 -14.75 11.90
CA LEU A 30 -14.69 -13.55 11.21
C LEU A 30 -13.57 -12.52 10.98
N VAL A 31 -12.62 -12.40 11.90
CA VAL A 31 -11.44 -11.54 11.72
C VAL A 31 -10.60 -12.03 10.54
N ARG A 32 -10.32 -13.34 10.45
CA ARG A 32 -9.61 -13.93 9.31
C ARG A 32 -10.34 -13.73 7.99
N GLU A 33 -11.66 -13.94 7.98
CA GLU A 33 -12.50 -13.71 6.81
C GLU A 33 -12.36 -12.25 6.31
N ARG A 34 -12.44 -11.28 7.23
CA ARG A 34 -12.30 -9.86 6.89
C ARG A 34 -10.89 -9.49 6.44
N ILE A 35 -9.85 -10.11 7.00
CA ILE A 35 -8.46 -9.94 6.54
C ILE A 35 -8.33 -10.46 5.11
N SER A 36 -8.77 -11.69 4.83
CA SER A 36 -8.72 -12.28 3.49
C SER A 36 -9.45 -11.40 2.48
N ALA A 37 -10.68 -10.99 2.78
CA ALA A 37 -11.47 -10.13 1.92
C ALA A 37 -10.81 -8.77 1.65
N CYS A 38 -10.11 -8.19 2.65
CA CYS A 38 -9.31 -6.98 2.44
C CYS A 38 -8.13 -7.22 1.49
N ILE A 39 -7.38 -8.31 1.67
CA ILE A 39 -6.25 -8.64 0.81
C ILE A 39 -6.74 -8.90 -0.61
N ASP A 40 -7.78 -9.71 -0.79
CA ASP A 40 -8.31 -10.06 -2.10
C ASP A 40 -8.87 -8.86 -2.87
N THR A 41 -9.40 -7.86 -2.16
CA THR A 41 -10.00 -6.66 -2.76
C THR A 41 -8.99 -5.52 -2.95
N GLU A 42 -8.10 -5.32 -1.98
CA GLU A 42 -7.27 -4.11 -1.87
C GLU A 42 -5.78 -4.37 -2.09
N ALA A 43 -5.33 -5.62 -2.33
CA ALA A 43 -3.92 -5.87 -2.57
C ALA A 43 -3.37 -5.13 -3.82
N PRO A 44 -2.11 -4.65 -3.80
CA PRO A 44 -1.21 -4.66 -2.65
C PRO A 44 -1.73 -3.71 -1.55
N ILE A 45 -1.69 -4.13 -0.28
CA ILE A 45 -2.19 -3.36 0.86
C ILE A 45 -1.17 -3.35 2.00
N THR A 46 -0.86 -2.17 2.54
CA THR A 46 0.04 -2.07 3.69
C THR A 46 -0.62 -2.63 4.95
N ARG A 47 0.17 -3.22 5.86
CA ARG A 47 -0.35 -3.68 7.17
C ARG A 47 -1.13 -2.60 7.91
N SER A 48 -0.66 -1.35 7.84
CA SER A 48 -1.31 -0.21 8.51
C SER A 48 -2.72 0.06 7.97
N LEU A 49 -2.91 -0.01 6.64
CA LEU A 49 -4.21 0.16 6.03
C LEU A 49 -5.10 -1.06 6.26
N LEU A 50 -4.57 -2.28 6.13
CA LEU A 50 -5.28 -3.53 6.39
C LEU A 50 -5.89 -3.54 7.80
N LEU A 51 -5.07 -3.27 8.82
CA LEU A 51 -5.56 -3.21 10.20
C LEU A 51 -6.60 -2.11 10.40
N LYS A 52 -6.41 -0.94 9.78
CA LYS A 52 -7.41 0.14 9.82
C LYS A 52 -8.76 -0.34 9.25
N ARG A 53 -8.77 -1.05 8.11
CA ARG A 53 -10.01 -1.60 7.51
C ARG A 53 -10.69 -2.59 8.44
N VAL A 54 -9.94 -3.57 8.93
CA VAL A 54 -10.47 -4.63 9.79
C VAL A 54 -10.95 -4.07 11.12
N VAL A 55 -10.19 -3.21 11.79
CA VAL A 55 -10.57 -2.60 13.08
C VAL A 55 -11.83 -1.73 12.94
N ASN A 56 -11.92 -0.91 11.89
CA ASN A 56 -13.10 -0.09 11.62
C ASN A 56 -14.35 -0.93 11.35
N SER A 57 -14.19 -2.11 10.71
CA SER A 57 -15.30 -3.04 10.49
C SER A 57 -15.90 -3.59 11.80
N PHE A 58 -15.12 -3.61 12.89
CA PHE A 58 -15.57 -3.97 14.23
C PHE A 58 -15.97 -2.74 15.08
N GLY A 59 -16.15 -1.59 14.43
CA GLY A 59 -16.55 -0.34 15.07
C GLY A 59 -15.52 0.27 16.01
N LEU A 60 -14.29 -0.22 15.97
CA LEU A 60 -13.14 0.29 16.69
C LEU A 60 -12.41 1.33 15.82
N PHE A 61 -11.70 2.27 16.44
CA PHE A 61 -11.03 3.36 15.71
C PHE A 61 -9.51 3.41 15.90
N LYS A 62 -8.99 2.71 16.91
CA LYS A 62 -7.57 2.72 17.26
C LYS A 62 -7.09 1.32 17.57
N VAL A 63 -5.89 1.00 17.07
CA VAL A 63 -5.17 -0.20 17.42
C VAL A 63 -4.23 0.14 18.58
N GLY A 64 -4.66 -0.19 19.80
CA GLY A 64 -3.77 -0.17 20.96
C GLY A 64 -2.84 -1.38 20.97
N TRP A 65 -1.80 -1.36 21.80
CA TRP A 65 -0.78 -2.41 21.86
C TRP A 65 -1.35 -3.83 22.01
N ARG A 66 -2.38 -4.02 22.84
CA ARG A 66 -3.02 -5.33 23.04
C ARG A 66 -3.69 -5.83 21.77
N LEU A 67 -4.38 -4.93 21.09
CA LEU A 67 -5.07 -5.24 19.85
C LEU A 67 -4.08 -5.49 18.71
N ASP A 68 -2.97 -4.74 18.66
CA ASP A 68 -1.89 -4.98 17.70
C ASP A 68 -1.26 -6.37 17.90
N ASN A 69 -1.02 -6.79 19.15
CA ASN A 69 -0.48 -8.12 19.46
C ASN A 69 -1.46 -9.24 19.08
N TYR A 70 -2.75 -9.05 19.35
CA TYR A 70 -3.80 -9.97 18.90
C TYR A 70 -3.79 -10.13 17.37
N PHE A 71 -3.76 -9.02 16.62
CA PHE A 71 -3.69 -9.08 15.17
C PHE A 71 -2.38 -9.65 14.66
N LYS A 72 -1.24 -9.45 15.35
CA LYS A 72 0.02 -10.09 14.98
C LYS A 72 -0.12 -11.60 14.94
N ALA A 73 -0.71 -12.21 15.97
CA ALA A 73 -0.91 -13.65 16.02
C ALA A 73 -1.81 -14.15 14.87
N ILE A 74 -2.92 -13.46 14.57
CA ILE A 74 -3.80 -13.86 13.45
C ILE A 74 -3.12 -13.67 12.08
N LEU A 75 -2.32 -12.63 11.92
CA LEU A 75 -1.64 -12.36 10.66
C LEU A 75 -0.53 -13.36 10.32
N GLU A 76 -0.09 -14.19 11.26
CA GLU A 76 0.85 -15.30 10.99
C GLU A 76 0.27 -16.27 9.95
N ASP A 77 -1.06 -16.48 9.95
CA ASP A 77 -1.78 -17.31 8.98
C ASP A 77 -1.69 -16.76 7.54
N PHE A 78 -1.37 -15.47 7.38
CA PHE A 78 -1.26 -14.77 6.10
C PHE A 78 0.21 -14.44 5.73
N SER A 79 1.18 -15.00 6.44
CA SER A 79 2.61 -14.74 6.24
C SER A 79 3.11 -15.06 4.83
N GLY A 80 2.49 -16.04 4.14
CA GLY A 80 2.81 -16.38 2.74
C GLY A 80 2.40 -15.30 1.73
N GLN A 81 1.57 -14.34 2.12
CA GLN A 81 1.16 -13.19 1.30
C GLN A 81 1.90 -11.91 1.68
N LEU A 82 2.79 -11.96 2.67
CA LEU A 82 3.48 -10.80 3.22
C LEU A 82 4.86 -10.63 2.58
N GLU A 83 5.12 -9.44 2.04
CA GLU A 83 6.43 -9.02 1.56
C GLU A 83 6.90 -7.78 2.36
N ASP A 84 8.21 -7.70 2.64
CA ASP A 84 8.85 -6.48 3.14
C ASP A 84 9.32 -5.65 1.94
N GLU A 85 8.66 -4.53 1.70
CA GLU A 85 9.01 -3.59 0.66
C GLU A 85 9.71 -2.38 1.28
N CYS A 86 11.05 -2.38 1.27
CA CYS A 86 11.85 -1.30 1.83
C CYS A 86 11.45 -0.93 3.29
N GLY A 87 11.26 -1.93 4.15
CA GLY A 87 10.83 -1.76 5.54
C GLY A 87 9.34 -1.50 5.72
N VAL A 88 8.52 -1.74 4.69
CA VAL A 88 7.05 -1.65 4.75
C VAL A 88 6.46 -3.05 4.57
N ALA A 89 5.71 -3.49 5.57
CA ALA A 89 4.94 -4.73 5.50
C ALA A 89 3.75 -4.57 4.55
N VAL A 90 3.79 -5.27 3.40
CA VAL A 90 2.76 -5.22 2.35
C VAL A 90 2.20 -6.62 2.11
N TYR A 91 0.87 -6.72 2.06
CA TYR A 91 0.16 -7.95 1.72
C TYR A 91 -0.23 -7.94 0.25
N HIS A 92 0.06 -9.04 -0.44
CA HIS A 92 -0.20 -9.26 -1.85
C HIS A 92 -1.26 -10.36 -2.05
N SER A 93 -2.09 -10.21 -3.08
CA SER A 93 -2.98 -11.29 -3.52
C SER A 93 -2.36 -12.04 -4.70
N PRO A 94 -2.46 -13.38 -4.78
CA PRO A 94 -1.99 -14.13 -5.95
C PRO A 94 -2.64 -13.71 -7.27
N CYS A 95 -3.83 -13.11 -7.20
CA CYS A 95 -4.62 -12.69 -8.36
C CYS A 95 -4.44 -11.19 -8.70
N GLU A 96 -3.60 -10.45 -7.96
CA GLU A 96 -3.45 -9.01 -8.18
C GLU A 96 -2.66 -8.69 -9.46
N ASN A 97 -2.94 -7.52 -10.06
CA ASN A 97 -2.09 -7.00 -11.13
C ASN A 97 -0.90 -6.23 -10.53
N ARG A 98 0.27 -6.87 -10.49
CA ARG A 98 1.53 -6.27 -9.99
C ARG A 98 2.07 -5.12 -10.84
N HIS A 99 1.56 -4.90 -12.05
CA HIS A 99 1.96 -3.81 -12.95
C HIS A 99 0.89 -2.71 -13.02
N SER A 100 0.37 -2.33 -11.86
CA SER A 100 -0.68 -1.31 -11.74
C SER A 100 -0.47 -0.35 -10.57
N PHE A 101 -1.14 0.81 -10.63
CA PHE A 101 -1.25 1.74 -9.51
C PHE A 101 -2.65 2.36 -9.43
N ARG A 102 -3.05 2.78 -8.22
CA ARG A 102 -4.37 3.33 -7.93
C ARG A 102 -4.25 4.77 -7.41
N PRO A 103 -4.59 5.78 -8.24
CA PRO A 103 -4.52 7.17 -7.85
C PRO A 103 -5.45 7.53 -6.71
N ASN A 104 -5.04 8.56 -5.95
CA ASN A 104 -5.72 9.01 -4.76
C ASN A 104 -6.88 9.98 -5.08
N THR A 105 -7.77 9.62 -6.01
CA THR A 105 -8.78 10.54 -6.57
C THR A 105 -10.11 10.55 -5.84
N LYS A 106 -10.52 9.42 -5.23
CA LYS A 106 -11.80 9.29 -4.52
C LYS A 106 -11.60 8.99 -3.03
N ASP A 107 -10.84 7.94 -2.73
CA ASP A 107 -10.50 7.56 -1.36
C ASP A 107 -9.09 8.03 -1.02
N ILE A 108 -9.00 9.12 -0.25
CA ILE A 108 -7.72 9.70 0.15
C ILE A 108 -7.00 8.75 1.12
N ARG A 109 -6.07 7.96 0.58
CA ARG A 109 -5.02 7.25 1.30
C ARG A 109 -3.93 8.23 1.73
N PHE A 110 -3.36 8.00 2.91
CA PHE A 110 -2.14 8.68 3.33
C PHE A 110 -0.92 8.05 2.65
N SER A 111 0.20 8.77 2.59
CA SER A 111 1.45 8.29 1.97
C SER A 111 1.91 6.93 2.52
N HIS A 112 1.87 6.73 3.84
CA HIS A 112 2.24 5.47 4.50
C HIS A 112 1.26 4.31 4.27
N GLN A 113 0.15 4.56 3.56
CA GLN A 113 -0.85 3.57 3.17
C GLN A 113 -0.72 3.14 1.71
N ILE A 114 0.21 3.76 0.97
CA ILE A 114 0.55 3.37 -0.40
C ILE A 114 1.75 2.42 -0.34
N PRO A 115 1.62 1.17 -0.83
CA PRO A 115 2.75 0.24 -0.98
C PRO A 115 3.88 0.84 -1.83
N PRO A 116 5.16 0.66 -1.44
CA PRO A 116 6.31 1.05 -2.26
C PRO A 116 6.30 0.47 -3.68
N SER A 117 5.85 -0.77 -3.89
CA SER A 117 5.69 -1.39 -5.21
C SER A 117 4.65 -0.67 -6.07
N GLU A 118 3.49 -0.37 -5.50
CA GLU A 118 2.44 0.41 -6.15
C GLU A 118 2.96 1.82 -6.53
N ALA A 119 3.71 2.46 -5.63
CA ALA A 119 4.34 3.74 -5.90
C ALA A 119 5.46 3.65 -6.95
N ALA A 120 6.23 2.56 -7.00
CA ALA A 120 7.25 2.33 -8.02
C ALA A 120 6.62 2.24 -9.42
N ASN A 121 5.46 1.60 -9.55
CA ASN A 121 4.70 1.55 -10.79
C ASN A 121 4.33 2.96 -11.31
N VAL A 122 4.07 3.93 -10.44
CA VAL A 122 3.87 5.33 -10.85
C VAL A 122 5.13 5.90 -11.52
N ILE A 123 6.31 5.61 -10.97
CA ILE A 123 7.59 6.07 -11.54
C ILE A 123 7.81 5.45 -12.92
N VAL A 124 7.54 4.14 -13.05
CA VAL A 124 7.63 3.44 -14.34
C VAL A 124 6.67 4.05 -15.35
N ALA A 125 5.42 4.30 -14.98
CA ALA A 125 4.43 4.93 -15.86
C ALA A 125 4.88 6.33 -16.36
N ILE A 126 5.50 7.13 -15.49
CA ILE A 126 6.05 8.45 -15.85
C ILE A 126 7.20 8.30 -16.85
N LEU A 127 8.10 7.35 -16.63
CA LEU A 127 9.24 7.11 -17.51
C LEU A 127 8.79 6.55 -18.86
N GLU A 128 7.85 5.59 -18.89
CA GLU A 128 7.22 5.06 -20.12
C GLU A 128 6.64 6.21 -20.97
N ALA A 129 5.93 7.15 -20.33
CA ALA A 129 5.32 8.29 -21.03
C ALA A 129 6.33 9.32 -21.55
N SER A 130 7.47 9.50 -20.87
CA SER A 130 8.45 10.55 -21.22
C SER A 130 9.39 10.19 -22.38
N SER A 131 9.57 8.89 -22.68
CA SER A 131 10.49 8.37 -23.71
C SER A 131 11.96 8.85 -23.59
N ARG A 132 12.36 9.49 -22.48
CA ARG A 132 13.68 10.11 -22.27
C ARG A 132 14.16 9.90 -20.83
N ARG A 133 15.46 10.04 -20.62
CA ARG A 133 16.05 10.05 -19.27
C ARG A 133 15.55 11.26 -18.48
N MET A 134 15.12 11.07 -17.24
CA MET A 134 14.58 12.13 -16.39
C MET A 134 15.41 12.35 -15.14
N ARG A 135 15.44 13.58 -14.61
CA ARG A 135 16.06 13.86 -13.31
C ARG A 135 15.12 13.49 -12.18
N ARG A 136 15.66 13.12 -11.02
CA ARG A 136 14.90 12.76 -9.81
C ARG A 136 13.81 13.79 -9.46
N LYS A 137 14.15 15.08 -9.53
CA LYS A 137 13.23 16.18 -9.20
C LYS A 137 12.02 16.25 -10.14
N ASP A 138 12.24 16.00 -11.43
CA ASP A 138 11.17 16.05 -12.42
C ASP A 138 10.21 14.88 -12.22
N ILE A 139 10.76 13.67 -12.00
CA ILE A 139 9.97 12.48 -11.68
C ILE A 139 9.14 12.70 -10.42
N TYR A 140 9.72 13.27 -9.37
CA TYR A 140 8.99 13.56 -8.12
C TYR A 140 7.78 14.49 -8.35
N ASN A 141 7.92 15.53 -9.17
CA ASN A 141 6.81 16.43 -9.46
C ASN A 141 5.67 15.71 -10.21
N PHE A 142 6.00 14.89 -11.21
CA PHE A 142 5.00 14.09 -11.93
C PHE A 142 4.37 13.02 -11.02
N PHE A 143 5.15 12.42 -10.13
CA PHE A 143 4.72 11.40 -9.16
C PHE A 143 3.60 11.93 -8.25
N LEU A 144 3.76 13.14 -7.70
CA LEU A 144 2.73 13.78 -6.89
C LEU A 144 1.43 14.01 -7.68
N GLY A 145 1.56 14.49 -8.92
CA GLY A 145 0.42 14.73 -9.81
C GLY A 145 -0.33 13.45 -10.18
N GLN A 146 0.39 12.37 -10.49
CA GLN A 146 -0.20 11.07 -10.84
C GLN A 146 -0.96 10.43 -9.68
N LEU A 147 -0.45 10.60 -8.46
CA LEU A 147 -1.12 10.14 -7.25
C LEU A 147 -2.23 11.08 -6.78
N GLY A 148 -2.36 12.31 -7.30
CA GLY A 148 -3.42 13.24 -6.91
C GLY A 148 -3.11 14.07 -5.65
N TYR A 149 -1.83 14.20 -5.26
CA TYR A 149 -1.43 15.03 -4.14
C TYR A 149 -1.13 16.47 -4.60
N SER A 150 -1.75 17.45 -3.96
CA SER A 150 -1.58 18.88 -4.27
C SER A 150 -0.48 19.57 -3.46
N LYS A 151 -0.02 18.96 -2.36
CA LYS A 151 1.00 19.51 -1.46
C LYS A 151 2.19 18.58 -1.33
N THR A 152 3.38 19.16 -1.25
CA THR A 152 4.61 18.47 -0.87
C THR A 152 4.66 18.29 0.65
N GLY A 153 5.29 17.22 1.11
CA GLY A 153 5.51 16.95 2.53
C GLY A 153 6.58 15.89 2.73
N ASN A 154 7.17 15.83 3.92
CA ASN A 154 8.24 14.88 4.24
C ASN A 154 7.79 13.43 4.00
N ASP A 155 6.55 13.08 4.36
CA ASP A 155 6.04 11.72 4.19
C ASP A 155 5.88 11.32 2.71
N LEU A 156 5.61 12.28 1.82
CA LEU A 156 5.52 12.03 0.38
C LEU A 156 6.91 11.92 -0.26
N ALA A 157 7.86 12.71 0.22
CA ALA A 157 9.26 12.59 -0.18
C ALA A 157 9.86 11.24 0.25
N GLU A 158 9.47 10.76 1.43
CA GLU A 158 9.85 9.44 1.94
C GLU A 158 9.21 8.32 1.11
N LEU A 159 7.89 8.39 0.83
CA LEU A 159 7.22 7.44 -0.06
C LEU A 159 7.91 7.38 -1.43
N PHE A 160 8.22 8.53 -2.04
CA PHE A 160 8.93 8.58 -3.31
C PHE A 160 10.34 7.97 -3.22
N THR A 161 11.04 8.18 -2.11
CA THR A 161 12.37 7.61 -1.89
C THR A 161 12.31 6.09 -1.81
N ARG A 162 11.35 5.53 -1.06
CA ARG A 162 11.10 4.08 -0.99
C ARG A 162 10.70 3.51 -2.35
N ALA A 163 9.77 4.17 -3.04
CA ALA A 163 9.33 3.77 -4.37
C ALA A 163 10.48 3.71 -5.38
N LEU A 164 11.35 4.72 -5.38
CA LEU A 164 12.51 4.73 -6.28
C LEU A 164 13.54 3.66 -5.90
N THR A 165 13.74 3.43 -4.60
CA THR A 165 14.63 2.38 -4.10
C THR A 165 14.12 1.01 -4.53
N TYR A 166 12.84 0.73 -4.27
CA TYR A 166 12.16 -0.48 -4.72
C TYR A 166 12.29 -0.67 -6.24
N ALA A 167 12.01 0.38 -7.04
CA ALA A 167 12.12 0.32 -8.49
C ALA A 167 13.54 0.01 -9.00
N LEU A 168 14.57 0.53 -8.33
CA LEU A 168 15.97 0.23 -8.66
C LEU A 168 16.34 -1.20 -8.26
N ASP A 169 15.96 -1.62 -7.05
CA ASP A 169 16.29 -2.93 -6.50
C ASP A 169 15.63 -4.06 -7.30
N GLN A 170 14.39 -3.83 -7.78
CA GLN A 170 13.66 -4.75 -8.65
C GLN A 170 14.06 -4.65 -10.13
N GLY A 171 15.01 -3.79 -10.50
CA GLY A 171 15.44 -3.60 -11.88
C GLY A 171 14.37 -3.01 -12.81
N MET A 172 13.32 -2.41 -12.26
CA MET A 172 12.25 -1.75 -13.02
C MET A 172 12.71 -0.43 -13.64
N VAL A 173 13.73 0.20 -13.02
CA VAL A 173 14.29 1.50 -13.41
C VAL A 173 15.81 1.44 -13.35
N CYS A 174 16.48 2.04 -14.31
CA CYS A 174 17.93 2.19 -14.39
C CYS A 174 18.40 3.60 -14.06
N LYS A 175 19.45 3.73 -13.22
CA LYS A 175 20.13 5.00 -12.93
C LYS A 175 21.38 5.17 -13.79
N SER A 176 21.45 6.27 -14.53
CA SER A 176 22.63 6.63 -15.34
C SER A 176 23.75 7.24 -14.49
N LYS A 177 24.98 7.24 -15.03
CA LYS A 177 26.13 7.93 -14.41
C LYS A 177 25.89 9.43 -14.17
N ALA A 178 25.05 10.06 -14.99
CA ALA A 178 24.69 11.47 -14.87
C ALA A 178 23.60 11.75 -13.81
N GLY A 179 23.15 10.72 -13.07
CA GLY A 179 22.12 10.85 -12.05
C GLY A 179 20.69 10.97 -12.58
N THR A 180 20.47 10.62 -13.85
CA THR A 180 19.15 10.53 -14.48
C THR A 180 18.62 9.10 -14.49
N PHE A 181 17.31 8.95 -14.57
CA PHE A 181 16.60 7.66 -14.52
C PHE A 181 15.91 7.38 -15.84
N HIS A 182 15.82 6.10 -16.19
CA HIS A 182 15.17 5.57 -17.40
C HIS A 182 14.73 4.13 -17.15
N LEU A 183 13.95 3.59 -18.07
CA LEU A 183 13.68 2.16 -18.14
C LEU A 183 14.86 1.46 -18.82
#